data_AF-A0A0T7SB52-F1
#
_entry.id   AF-A0A0T7SB52-F1
#
_cell.length_a   1.000
_cell.length_b   1.000
_cell.length_c   1.000
_cell.angle_alpha   90.00
_cell.angle_beta   90.00
_cell.angle_gamma   90.00
#
_symmetry.space_group_name_H-M   'P 1'
#
loop_
_entity.id
_entity.type
_entity.pdbx_description
1 polymer ?
#
loop_
_entity_poly.entity_id
_entity_poly.type
_entity_poly.pdbx_seq_one_letter_code
_entity_poly.pdbx_strand_id
1 'polypeptide(L)'
;MVNTQTWLTDSYENKKNETTAIRISKGTELEGVLEIKDYPQLKEIFLGGAKGITELKIINCPTVETLFVSDNQITKIEGLTDLSKLKKLSFGGNKLEEIDISKNTELEMLYFRDNPATLKFANGIKNLSKLISWDSYQTFPLTKILDQANEEELKEIAKELGLDGEGKSLDEIKQAIKDELDKNKENKEKLEQELPGLFGTDGKVDESKLGEIKDKAEKGNNYDDLVEKNPDLIVDGKIDQSKLNDLNDKGKKFDDLKNTMDAIGIDPNNAAEAKQKMAKLNNLELRIKELYGENYEERLDIQYQANIEINTIKN
;
A
#
# COMPACT_ATOMS: atom_id res chain seq x y z
N MET A 1 -34.42 9.37 5.84
CA MET A 1 -33.14 9.14 6.54
C MET A 1 -33.44 8.57 7.91
N VAL A 2 -32.56 7.70 8.42
CA VAL A 2 -32.66 7.10 9.77
C VAL A 2 -31.70 7.87 10.67
N ASN A 3 -32.09 8.15 11.92
CA ASN A 3 -31.15 8.75 12.87
C ASN A 3 -29.93 7.84 13.06
N THR A 4 -28.73 8.40 12.85
CA THR A 4 -27.49 7.61 12.82
C THR A 4 -27.21 6.91 14.16
N GLN A 5 -27.51 7.57 15.29
CA GLN A 5 -27.26 6.99 16.62
C GLN A 5 -28.24 5.87 16.95
N THR A 6 -29.53 6.04 16.61
CA THR A 6 -30.53 4.98 16.77
C THR A 6 -30.14 3.76 15.94
N TRP A 7 -29.72 3.97 14.69
CA TRP A 7 -29.24 2.89 13.82
C TRP A 7 -28.08 2.11 14.44
N LEU A 8 -27.06 2.81 14.97
CA LEU A 8 -25.92 2.16 15.61
C LEU A 8 -26.37 1.30 16.81
N THR A 9 -27.24 1.87 17.65
CA THR A 9 -27.76 1.22 18.86
C THR A 9 -28.51 -0.07 18.50
N ASP A 10 -29.47 0.04 17.58
CA ASP A 10 -30.28 -1.11 17.13
C ASP A 10 -29.43 -2.21 16.47
N SER A 11 -28.34 -1.81 15.80
CA SER A 11 -27.53 -2.72 15.00
C SER A 11 -26.40 -3.41 15.77
N TYR A 12 -25.84 -2.78 16.83
CA TYR A 12 -24.57 -3.20 17.43
C TYR A 12 -24.51 -3.19 18.98
N GLU A 13 -25.44 -2.56 19.70
CA GLU A 13 -25.31 -2.33 21.16
C GLU A 13 -25.09 -3.62 21.96
N ASN A 14 -25.84 -4.67 21.63
CA ASN A 14 -25.83 -5.98 22.28
C ASN A 14 -24.67 -6.90 21.88
N LYS A 15 -23.79 -6.47 20.97
CA LYS A 15 -22.60 -7.24 20.52
C LYS A 15 -21.34 -6.37 20.46
N LYS A 16 -21.32 -5.31 21.25
CA LYS A 16 -20.26 -4.29 21.28
C LYS A 16 -18.85 -4.85 21.48
N ASN A 17 -18.70 -5.80 22.40
CA ASN A 17 -17.42 -6.41 22.75
C ASN A 17 -16.88 -7.38 21.68
N GLU A 18 -17.72 -7.84 20.77
CA GLU A 18 -17.37 -8.80 19.71
C GLU A 18 -17.32 -8.14 18.32
N THR A 19 -17.83 -6.91 18.20
CA THR A 19 -17.93 -6.20 16.93
C THR A 19 -16.54 -5.78 16.45
N THR A 20 -16.08 -6.40 15.36
CA THR A 20 -14.82 -6.05 14.70
C THR A 20 -14.98 -5.04 13.59
N ALA A 21 -16.19 -4.85 13.08
CA ALA A 21 -16.47 -3.88 12.04
C ALA A 21 -17.89 -3.32 12.11
N ILE A 22 -18.01 -2.01 11.88
CA ILE A 22 -19.29 -1.30 11.72
C ILE A 22 -19.44 -0.96 10.24
N ARG A 23 -20.49 -1.47 9.61
CA ARG A 23 -20.78 -1.24 8.19
C ARG A 23 -22.22 -0.84 7.97
N ILE A 24 -22.45 0.13 7.09
CA ILE A 24 -23.78 0.40 6.56
C ILE A 24 -24.07 -0.51 5.36
N SER A 25 -25.35 -0.82 5.15
CA SER A 25 -25.78 -1.51 3.93
C SER A 25 -25.86 -0.53 2.76
N LYS A 26 -25.72 -1.03 1.53
CA LYS A 26 -25.87 -0.20 0.33
C LYS A 26 -27.24 0.48 0.31
N GLY A 27 -27.25 1.80 0.16
CA GLY A 27 -28.47 2.59 0.12
C GLY A 27 -29.07 2.94 1.49
N THR A 28 -28.41 2.58 2.59
CA THR A 28 -28.77 3.08 3.92
C THR A 28 -28.46 4.57 4.00
N GLU A 29 -29.49 5.39 4.20
CA GLU A 29 -29.35 6.83 4.39
C GLU A 29 -29.48 7.17 5.87
N LEU A 30 -28.39 7.65 6.48
CA LEU A 30 -28.33 8.01 7.89
C LEU A 30 -28.21 9.53 8.03
N GLU A 31 -28.80 10.09 9.08
CA GLU A 31 -28.72 11.52 9.38
C GLU A 31 -28.39 11.84 10.84
N GLY A 32 -27.64 12.92 11.03
CA GLY A 32 -27.32 13.50 12.32
C GLY A 32 -25.95 13.08 12.85
N VAL A 33 -25.78 13.25 14.15
CA VAL A 33 -24.54 12.98 14.87
C VAL A 33 -24.40 11.49 15.19
N LEU A 34 -23.19 10.96 15.05
CA LEU A 34 -22.85 9.59 15.42
C LEU A 34 -21.74 9.55 16.46
N GLU A 35 -22.01 8.90 17.59
CA GLU A 35 -21.03 8.53 18.59
C GLU A 35 -20.81 7.01 18.59
N ILE A 36 -19.60 6.59 18.22
CA ILE A 36 -19.11 5.22 18.35
C ILE A 36 -18.21 5.19 19.57
N LYS A 37 -18.72 4.63 20.65
CA LYS A 37 -18.04 4.64 21.96
C LYS A 37 -17.89 3.23 22.51
N ASP A 38 -16.77 2.90 23.15
CA ASP A 38 -16.48 1.66 23.88
C ASP A 38 -16.57 0.36 23.05
N TYR A 39 -15.98 0.34 21.86
CA TYR A 39 -15.85 -0.88 21.05
C TYR A 39 -14.40 -1.39 21.06
N PRO A 40 -14.03 -2.27 22.02
CA PRO A 40 -12.63 -2.63 22.28
C PRO A 40 -11.98 -3.50 21.20
N GLN A 41 -12.78 -4.15 20.34
CA GLN A 41 -12.31 -5.03 19.27
C GLN A 41 -12.56 -4.46 17.87
N LEU A 42 -13.07 -3.23 17.77
CA LEU A 42 -13.43 -2.61 16.50
C LEU A 42 -12.18 -2.26 15.70
N LYS A 43 -12.07 -2.84 14.51
CA LYS A 43 -10.96 -2.61 13.58
C LYS A 43 -11.35 -1.72 12.41
N GLU A 44 -12.61 -1.80 11.98
CA GLU A 44 -13.03 -1.18 10.72
C GLU A 44 -14.37 -0.44 10.84
N ILE A 45 -14.41 0.78 10.31
CA ILE A 45 -15.62 1.61 10.25
C ILE A 45 -15.85 1.98 8.78
N PHE A 46 -16.96 1.49 8.20
CA PHE A 46 -17.39 1.77 6.84
C PHE A 46 -18.77 2.42 6.83
N LEU A 47 -18.76 3.75 6.82
CA LEU A 47 -19.96 4.61 6.82
C LEU A 47 -20.04 5.47 5.54
N GLY A 48 -19.28 5.12 4.52
CA GLY A 48 -19.23 5.85 3.26
C GLY A 48 -20.57 5.86 2.53
N GLY A 49 -21.03 7.04 2.10
CA GLY A 49 -22.27 7.18 1.33
C GLY A 49 -23.57 7.11 2.15
N ALA A 50 -23.51 7.31 3.48
CA ALA A 50 -24.71 7.43 4.30
C ALA A 50 -25.46 8.77 4.09
N LYS A 51 -24.82 9.74 3.41
CA LYS A 51 -25.33 11.03 2.93
C LYS A 51 -25.66 12.10 3.97
N GLY A 52 -25.93 11.77 5.22
CA GLY A 52 -26.44 12.74 6.20
C GLY A 52 -25.71 12.76 7.55
N ILE A 53 -24.60 12.03 7.72
CA ILE A 53 -23.81 12.11 8.97
C ILE A 53 -23.14 13.48 9.04
N THR A 54 -23.40 14.24 10.10
CA THR A 54 -22.90 15.63 10.25
C THR A 54 -21.72 15.75 11.22
N GLU A 55 -21.64 14.87 12.22
CA GLU A 55 -20.52 14.81 13.15
C GLU A 55 -20.25 13.36 13.53
N LEU A 56 -18.97 13.03 13.74
CA LEU A 56 -18.53 11.71 14.16
C LEU A 56 -17.67 11.82 15.42
N LYS A 57 -17.98 11.03 16.44
CA LYS A 57 -17.17 10.89 17.66
C LYS A 57 -16.77 9.43 17.80
N ILE A 58 -15.47 9.17 17.95
CA ILE A 58 -14.93 7.83 18.16
C ILE A 58 -14.22 7.82 19.50
N ILE A 59 -14.80 7.14 20.49
CA ILE A 59 -14.33 7.18 21.89
C ILE A 59 -14.01 5.76 22.34
N ASN A 60 -12.82 5.55 22.92
CA ASN A 60 -12.42 4.25 23.48
C ASN A 60 -12.58 3.08 22.47
N CYS A 61 -12.09 3.30 21.24
CA CYS A 61 -12.02 2.29 20.17
C CYS A 61 -10.56 2.10 19.71
N PRO A 62 -9.65 1.63 20.59
CA PRO A 62 -8.20 1.73 20.38
C PRO A 62 -7.63 0.82 19.28
N THR A 63 -8.45 -0.09 18.75
CA THR A 63 -8.03 -1.08 17.75
C THR A 63 -8.39 -0.69 16.32
N VAL A 64 -8.97 0.49 16.08
CA VAL A 64 -9.41 0.89 14.74
C VAL A 64 -8.20 1.08 13.82
N GLU A 65 -8.19 0.35 12.71
CA GLU A 65 -7.17 0.40 11.66
C GLU A 65 -7.68 1.06 10.38
N THR A 66 -9.00 1.03 10.13
CA THR A 66 -9.63 1.58 8.92
C THR A 66 -10.86 2.44 9.27
N LEU A 67 -10.86 3.69 8.81
CA LEU A 67 -11.97 4.63 8.96
C LEU A 67 -12.37 5.23 7.60
N PHE A 68 -13.45 4.71 7.01
CA PHE A 68 -14.02 5.18 5.74
C PHE A 68 -15.39 5.81 5.96
N VAL A 69 -15.46 7.13 5.82
CA VAL A 69 -16.63 7.96 6.10
C VAL A 69 -16.94 8.95 4.96
N SER A 70 -16.45 8.65 3.76
CA SER A 70 -16.61 9.51 2.59
C SER A 70 -18.07 9.70 2.17
N ASP A 71 -18.36 10.76 1.42
CA ASP A 71 -19.70 11.07 0.88
C ASP A 71 -20.76 11.21 1.98
N ASN A 72 -20.46 12.04 2.98
CA ASN A 72 -21.35 12.43 4.08
C ASN A 72 -21.42 13.96 4.19
N GLN A 73 -21.86 14.50 5.33
CA GLN A 73 -21.93 15.94 5.59
C GLN A 73 -21.09 16.31 6.82
N ILE A 74 -20.03 15.53 7.09
CA ILE A 74 -19.27 15.62 8.34
C ILE A 74 -18.52 16.94 8.39
N THR A 75 -18.77 17.73 9.42
CA THR A 75 -18.04 18.98 9.71
C THR A 75 -16.98 18.78 10.79
N LYS A 76 -17.07 17.70 11.57
CA LYS A 76 -16.16 17.40 12.68
C LYS A 76 -15.99 15.90 12.93
N ILE A 77 -14.74 15.48 13.14
CA ILE A 77 -14.38 14.15 13.65
C ILE A 77 -13.66 14.33 15.00
N GLU A 78 -14.25 13.83 16.08
CA GLU A 78 -13.65 13.81 17.42
C GLU A 78 -13.08 12.42 17.74
N GLY A 79 -11.95 12.37 18.44
CA GLY A 79 -11.31 11.13 18.89
C GLY A 79 -10.38 10.47 17.85
N LEU A 80 -10.11 11.13 16.71
CA LEU A 80 -9.17 10.63 15.70
C LEU A 80 -7.75 10.42 16.28
N THR A 81 -7.35 11.27 17.22
CA THR A 81 -6.07 11.20 17.94
C THR A 81 -5.95 10.00 18.89
N ASP A 82 -7.05 9.33 19.21
CA ASP A 82 -7.04 8.12 20.05
C ASP A 82 -6.81 6.85 19.20
N LEU A 83 -6.84 6.98 17.86
CA LEU A 83 -6.72 5.87 16.92
C LEU A 83 -5.26 5.69 16.47
N SER A 84 -4.37 5.35 17.40
CA SER A 84 -2.92 5.24 17.11
C SER A 84 -2.57 4.15 16.09
N LYS A 85 -3.45 3.16 15.92
CA LYS A 85 -3.33 2.06 14.94
C LYS A 85 -3.98 2.36 13.59
N LEU A 86 -4.49 3.57 13.37
CA LEU A 86 -5.18 3.92 12.13
C LEU A 86 -4.20 3.92 10.96
N LYS A 87 -4.44 3.03 10.00
CA LYS A 87 -3.64 2.89 8.78
C LYS A 87 -4.31 3.51 7.57
N LYS A 88 -5.64 3.53 7.55
CA LYS A 88 -6.42 4.01 6.40
C LYS A 88 -7.51 4.98 6.82
N LEU A 89 -7.48 6.14 6.22
CA LEU A 89 -8.42 7.22 6.49
C LEU A 89 -9.00 7.75 5.17
N SER A 90 -10.31 7.64 5.03
CA SER A 90 -11.05 8.18 3.88
C SER A 90 -12.21 9.03 4.39
N PHE A 91 -12.15 10.33 4.15
CA PHE A 91 -13.18 11.30 4.54
C PHE A 91 -13.51 12.27 3.40
N GLY A 92 -13.29 11.87 2.15
CA GLY A 92 -13.63 12.70 1.01
C GLY A 92 -15.14 12.97 0.88
N GLY A 93 -15.54 14.05 0.21
CA GLY A 93 -16.96 14.39 0.04
C GLY A 93 -17.64 14.75 1.37
N ASN A 94 -16.96 15.53 2.21
CA ASN A 94 -17.44 16.00 3.50
C ASN A 94 -17.29 17.53 3.60
N LYS A 95 -17.50 18.09 4.79
CA LYS A 95 -17.48 19.53 5.08
C LYS A 95 -16.47 19.87 6.19
N LEU A 96 -15.40 19.10 6.30
CA LEU A 96 -14.38 19.31 7.32
C LEU A 96 -13.58 20.57 7.02
N GLU A 97 -13.44 21.43 8.02
CA GLU A 97 -12.56 22.61 7.96
C GLU A 97 -11.21 22.35 8.61
N GLU A 98 -11.14 21.37 9.51
CA GLU A 98 -9.94 21.02 10.25
C GLU A 98 -9.88 19.52 10.56
N ILE A 99 -8.68 18.96 10.59
CA ILE A 99 -8.41 17.59 11.01
C ILE A 99 -7.06 17.51 11.75
N ASP A 100 -6.99 16.72 12.82
CA ASP A 100 -5.76 16.42 13.54
C ASP A 100 -5.40 14.94 13.36
N ILE A 101 -4.30 14.67 12.67
CA ILE A 101 -3.78 13.32 12.44
C ILE A 101 -2.47 13.04 13.19
N SER A 102 -2.13 13.86 14.18
CA SER A 102 -0.83 13.84 14.88
C SER A 102 -0.48 12.50 15.52
N LYS A 103 -1.49 11.74 15.95
CA LYS A 103 -1.31 10.43 16.61
C LYS A 103 -1.47 9.24 15.66
N ASN A 104 -1.90 9.46 14.41
CA ASN A 104 -2.06 8.39 13.43
C ASN A 104 -0.72 8.14 12.72
N THR A 105 0.30 7.74 13.48
CA THR A 105 1.68 7.57 12.99
C THR A 105 1.87 6.34 12.08
N GLU A 106 0.86 5.47 12.00
CA GLU A 106 0.80 4.31 11.11
C GLU A 106 -0.02 4.59 9.84
N LEU A 107 -0.40 5.85 9.57
CA LEU A 107 -1.24 6.19 8.43
C LEU A 107 -0.50 5.95 7.10
N GLU A 108 -1.06 5.08 6.28
CA GLU A 108 -0.52 4.65 4.98
C GLU A 108 -1.41 5.10 3.81
N MET A 109 -2.72 5.26 4.06
CA MET A 109 -3.69 5.69 3.06
C MET A 109 -4.52 6.88 3.54
N LEU A 110 -4.55 7.93 2.73
CA LEU A 110 -5.24 9.17 3.06
C LEU A 110 -6.03 9.73 1.87
N TYR A 111 -7.35 9.67 1.94
CA TYR A 111 -8.26 10.19 0.91
C TYR A 111 -9.20 11.26 1.50
N PHE A 112 -9.10 12.48 1.00
CA PHE A 112 -9.76 13.65 1.59
C PHE A 112 -10.39 14.59 0.56
N ARG A 113 -10.47 14.18 -0.72
CA ARG A 113 -11.01 15.01 -1.82
C ARG A 113 -12.40 15.57 -1.49
N ASP A 114 -12.82 16.59 -2.22
CA ASP A 114 -14.18 17.12 -2.12
C ASP A 114 -14.58 17.55 -0.69
N ASN A 115 -13.58 17.98 0.09
CA ASN A 115 -13.76 18.80 1.28
C ASN A 115 -13.58 20.29 0.91
N PRO A 116 -13.97 21.23 1.79
CA PRO A 116 -13.70 22.65 1.59
C PRO A 116 -12.23 22.92 1.27
N ALA A 117 -11.97 23.83 0.33
CA ALA A 117 -10.60 24.26 -0.01
C ALA A 117 -9.86 24.96 1.16
N THR A 118 -10.57 25.25 2.25
CA THR A 118 -10.03 25.79 3.49
C THR A 118 -9.62 24.72 4.50
N LEU A 119 -9.76 23.42 4.19
CA LEU A 119 -9.41 22.32 5.09
C LEU A 119 -7.96 22.45 5.59
N LYS A 120 -7.82 22.44 6.92
CA LYS A 120 -6.54 22.50 7.60
C LYS A 120 -6.18 21.17 8.26
N PHE A 121 -4.92 20.78 8.13
CA PHE A 121 -4.32 19.75 8.97
C PHE A 121 -3.73 20.45 10.20
N ALA A 122 -4.48 20.47 11.30
CA ALA A 122 -4.10 21.17 12.52
C ALA A 122 -2.75 20.70 13.04
N ASN A 123 -2.51 19.38 13.01
CA ASN A 123 -1.26 18.75 13.36
C ASN A 123 -1.07 17.44 12.57
N GLY A 124 0.18 16.96 12.52
CA GLY A 124 0.50 15.62 12.00
C GLY A 124 0.82 15.57 10.51
N ILE A 125 1.11 16.71 9.87
CA ILE A 125 1.52 16.76 8.45
C ILE A 125 2.78 15.92 8.20
N LYS A 126 3.66 15.78 9.19
CA LYS A 126 4.81 14.89 9.09
C LYS A 126 4.47 13.42 8.83
N ASN A 127 3.29 12.96 9.23
CA ASN A 127 2.85 11.58 8.99
C ASN A 127 2.59 11.30 7.49
N LEU A 128 2.58 12.33 6.63
CA LEU A 128 2.40 12.16 5.18
C LEU A 128 3.58 11.44 4.50
N SER A 129 4.77 11.44 5.11
CA SER A 129 5.96 10.73 4.61
C SER A 129 5.76 9.22 4.46
N LYS A 130 4.79 8.66 5.20
CA LYS A 130 4.48 7.22 5.24
C LYS A 130 3.39 6.81 4.26
N LEU A 131 2.81 7.76 3.54
CA LEU A 131 1.70 7.47 2.65
C LEU A 131 2.18 6.69 1.42
N ILE A 132 1.51 5.57 1.18
CA ILE A 132 1.68 4.73 -0.01
C ILE A 132 0.53 4.93 -1.01
N SER A 133 -0.57 5.56 -0.57
CA SER A 133 -1.66 5.95 -1.45
C SER A 133 -2.42 7.16 -0.89
N TRP A 134 -2.73 8.12 -1.75
CA TRP A 134 -3.55 9.28 -1.43
C TRP A 134 -4.30 9.77 -2.68
N ASP A 135 -5.23 10.69 -2.46
CA ASP A 135 -5.97 11.31 -3.55
C ASP A 135 -5.13 12.36 -4.29
N SER A 136 -5.12 12.32 -5.63
CA SER A 136 -4.25 13.13 -6.50
C SER A 136 -5.01 14.05 -7.47
N TYR A 137 -6.33 14.21 -7.31
CA TYR A 137 -7.13 15.05 -8.21
C TYR A 137 -7.05 16.56 -7.90
N GLN A 138 -7.21 17.39 -8.94
CA GLN A 138 -6.88 18.82 -8.99
C GLN A 138 -7.60 19.75 -8.00
N THR A 139 -8.63 19.29 -7.28
CA THR A 139 -9.47 20.15 -6.43
C THR A 139 -8.78 20.54 -5.11
N PHE A 140 -7.86 19.72 -4.60
CA PHE A 140 -6.98 20.08 -3.47
C PHE A 140 -5.68 19.24 -3.51
N PRO A 141 -4.63 19.69 -4.24
CA PRO A 141 -3.43 18.90 -4.42
C PRO A 141 -2.65 18.76 -3.12
N LEU A 142 -1.86 17.69 -2.97
CA LEU A 142 -1.00 17.45 -1.80
C LEU A 142 -0.09 18.64 -1.47
N THR A 143 0.34 19.41 -2.48
CA THR A 143 1.10 20.66 -2.30
C THR A 143 0.38 21.69 -1.43
N LYS A 144 -0.96 21.77 -1.48
CA LYS A 144 -1.75 22.64 -0.60
C LYS A 144 -1.78 22.19 0.85
N ILE A 145 -1.55 20.90 1.11
CA ILE A 145 -1.35 20.40 2.47
C ILE A 145 0.08 20.71 2.93
N LEU A 146 1.09 20.50 2.06
CA LEU A 146 2.48 20.84 2.35
C LEU A 146 2.70 22.35 2.57
N ASP A 147 1.86 23.21 1.99
CA ASP A 147 1.83 24.66 2.26
C ASP A 147 1.48 24.99 3.73
N GLN A 148 0.87 24.06 4.46
CA GLN A 148 0.50 24.22 5.86
C GLN A 148 1.61 23.78 6.82
N ALA A 149 2.60 23.04 6.33
CA ALA A 149 3.74 22.58 7.13
C ALA A 149 4.75 23.71 7.35
N ASN A 150 5.35 23.72 8.54
CA ASN A 150 6.50 24.57 8.80
C ASN A 150 7.79 23.98 8.19
N GLU A 151 8.88 24.75 8.19
CA GLU A 151 10.16 24.35 7.61
C GLU A 151 10.76 23.08 8.27
N GLU A 152 10.62 22.92 9.59
CA GLU A 152 11.14 21.74 10.31
C GLU A 152 10.37 20.48 9.91
N GLU A 153 9.04 20.56 9.80
CA GLU A 153 8.19 19.46 9.36
C GLU A 153 8.52 19.05 7.91
N LEU A 154 8.68 20.02 7.00
CA LEU A 154 9.05 19.74 5.61
C LEU A 154 10.43 19.06 5.52
N LYS A 155 11.40 19.50 6.33
CA LYS A 155 12.72 18.88 6.40
C LYS A 155 12.67 17.47 7.00
N GLU A 156 11.85 17.24 8.02
CA GLU A 156 11.62 15.90 8.60
C GLU A 156 11.02 14.96 7.55
N ILE A 157 9.97 15.39 6.83
CA ILE A 157 9.36 14.60 5.74
C ILE A 157 10.37 14.29 4.64
N ALA A 158 11.12 15.30 4.18
CA ALA A 158 12.14 15.12 3.14
C ALA A 158 13.21 14.11 3.56
N LYS A 159 13.72 14.21 4.80
CA LYS A 159 14.67 13.27 5.37
C LYS A 159 14.11 11.86 5.46
N GLU A 160 12.87 11.70 5.92
CA GLU A 160 12.18 10.41 5.94
C GLU A 160 11.95 9.85 4.54
N LEU A 161 11.82 10.68 3.51
CA LEU A 161 11.76 10.22 2.11
C LEU A 161 13.14 9.99 1.48
N GLY A 162 14.24 10.22 2.22
CA GLY A 162 15.60 10.09 1.68
C GLY A 162 15.97 11.17 0.66
N LEU A 163 15.31 12.33 0.74
CA LEU A 163 15.54 13.50 -0.10
C LEU A 163 16.55 14.44 0.57
N ASP A 164 17.60 14.82 -0.16
CA ASP A 164 18.52 15.86 0.29
C ASP A 164 17.83 17.24 0.19
N GLY A 165 17.75 17.95 1.31
CA GLY A 165 17.17 19.28 1.44
C GLY A 165 18.20 20.40 1.62
N GLU A 166 19.50 20.10 1.71
CA GLU A 166 20.52 21.13 1.92
C GLU A 166 20.61 22.09 0.73
N GLY A 167 20.58 23.39 1.02
CA GLY A 167 20.67 24.44 -0.01
C GLY A 167 19.44 24.59 -0.92
N LYS A 168 18.37 23.82 -0.71
CA LYS A 168 17.10 23.94 -1.46
C LYS A 168 16.14 24.92 -0.79
N SER A 169 15.36 25.63 -1.61
CA SER A 169 14.23 26.44 -1.15
C SER A 169 13.07 25.57 -0.65
N LEU A 170 12.16 26.15 0.14
CA LEU A 170 10.99 25.42 0.65
C LEU A 170 10.08 24.90 -0.48
N ASP A 171 9.92 25.66 -1.56
CA ASP A 171 9.09 25.24 -2.69
C ASP A 171 9.72 24.06 -3.44
N GLU A 172 11.05 24.04 -3.57
CA GLU A 172 11.77 22.88 -4.12
C GLU A 172 11.63 21.64 -3.23
N ILE A 173 11.69 21.81 -1.91
CA ILE A 173 11.47 20.71 -0.95
C ILE A 173 10.04 20.16 -1.07
N LYS A 174 9.03 21.03 -1.07
CA LYS A 174 7.61 20.62 -1.23
C LYS A 174 7.37 19.89 -2.54
N GLN A 175 7.93 20.40 -3.64
CA GLN A 175 7.81 19.77 -4.94
C GLN A 175 8.49 18.39 -4.96
N ALA A 176 9.70 18.27 -4.41
CA ALA A 176 10.41 17.00 -4.31
C ALA A 176 9.66 15.97 -3.45
N ILE A 177 9.10 16.39 -2.30
CA ILE A 177 8.25 15.53 -1.45
C ILE A 177 7.05 15.02 -2.25
N LYS A 178 6.34 15.91 -2.95
CA LYS A 178 5.18 15.53 -3.75
C LYS A 178 5.58 14.53 -4.84
N ASP A 179 6.65 14.80 -5.58
CA ASP A 179 7.07 13.95 -6.70
C ASP A 179 7.54 12.56 -6.22
N GLU A 180 8.25 12.48 -5.09
CA GLU A 180 8.66 11.19 -4.52
C GLU A 180 7.48 10.41 -3.98
N LEU A 181 6.51 11.08 -3.34
CA LEU A 181 5.25 10.45 -2.97
C LEU A 181 4.57 9.92 -4.24
N ASP A 182 4.22 10.76 -5.23
CA ASP A 182 3.54 10.31 -6.47
C ASP A 182 4.22 9.11 -7.13
N LYS A 183 5.55 9.10 -7.19
CA LYS A 183 6.34 7.97 -7.65
C LYS A 183 6.11 6.70 -6.82
N ASN A 184 6.10 6.78 -5.49
CA ASN A 184 5.80 5.63 -4.61
C ASN A 184 4.42 5.03 -4.87
N LYS A 185 3.40 5.86 -5.10
CA LYS A 185 2.05 5.39 -5.46
C LYS A 185 2.05 4.69 -6.82
N GLU A 186 2.65 5.29 -7.85
CA GLU A 186 2.77 4.66 -9.17
C GLU A 186 3.52 3.33 -9.11
N ASN A 187 4.59 3.27 -8.31
CA ASN A 187 5.39 2.07 -8.13
C ASN A 187 4.57 0.95 -7.50
N LYS A 188 3.77 1.27 -6.47
CA LYS A 188 2.84 0.32 -5.86
C LYS A 188 1.82 -0.19 -6.87
N GLU A 189 1.21 0.70 -7.66
CA GLU A 189 0.23 0.32 -8.68
C GLU A 189 0.85 -0.58 -9.76
N LYS A 190 2.06 -0.27 -10.24
CA LYS A 190 2.81 -1.11 -11.19
C LYS A 190 3.12 -2.47 -10.60
N LEU A 191 3.58 -2.53 -9.35
CA LEU A 191 3.89 -3.78 -8.65
C LEU A 191 2.64 -4.65 -8.45
N GLU A 192 1.50 -4.07 -8.08
CA GLU A 192 0.25 -4.83 -7.94
C GLU A 192 -0.29 -5.31 -9.30
N GLN A 193 -0.07 -4.55 -10.39
CA GLN A 193 -0.41 -4.99 -11.74
C GLN A 193 0.48 -6.15 -12.22
N GLU A 194 1.78 -6.06 -11.96
CA GLU A 194 2.75 -7.09 -12.32
C GLU A 194 2.62 -8.33 -11.41
N LEU A 195 2.24 -8.14 -10.14
CA LEU A 195 2.14 -9.15 -9.10
C LEU A 195 0.81 -9.01 -8.33
N PRO A 196 -0.30 -9.46 -8.91
CA PRO A 196 -1.60 -9.37 -8.24
C PRO A 196 -1.60 -10.08 -6.88
N GLY A 197 -2.04 -9.37 -5.85
CA GLY A 197 -2.07 -9.84 -4.47
C GLY A 197 -0.74 -9.75 -3.72
N LEU A 198 0.27 -9.04 -4.26
CA LEU A 198 1.50 -8.75 -3.52
C LEU A 198 1.20 -7.88 -2.29
N PHE A 199 0.27 -6.94 -2.39
CA PHE A 199 -0.14 -6.13 -1.26
C PHE A 199 -1.34 -6.75 -0.55
N GLY A 200 -1.21 -6.96 0.76
CA GLY A 200 -2.30 -7.36 1.63
C GLY A 200 -3.40 -6.31 1.67
N THR A 201 -4.55 -6.66 2.27
CA THR A 201 -5.67 -5.73 2.38
C THR A 201 -5.30 -4.46 3.14
N ASP A 202 -4.33 -4.51 4.06
CA ASP A 202 -3.81 -3.35 4.79
C ASP A 202 -2.95 -2.41 3.93
N GLY A 203 -2.49 -2.88 2.77
CA GLY A 203 -1.68 -2.12 1.83
C GLY A 203 -0.19 -2.39 1.95
N LYS A 204 0.23 -3.22 2.92
CA LYS A 204 1.61 -3.69 3.10
C LYS A 204 1.90 -4.86 2.17
N VAL A 205 3.18 -5.11 1.91
CA VAL A 205 3.58 -6.33 1.20
C VAL A 205 3.19 -7.54 2.05
N ASP A 206 2.44 -8.47 1.46
CA ASP A 206 2.16 -9.76 2.07
C ASP A 206 3.45 -10.58 2.06
N GLU A 207 4.08 -10.73 3.24
CA GLU A 207 5.36 -11.44 3.36
C GLU A 207 5.27 -12.90 2.93
N SER A 208 4.10 -13.54 3.11
CA SER A 208 3.88 -14.90 2.64
C SER A 208 3.83 -14.93 1.12
N LYS A 209 3.15 -13.96 0.50
CA LYS A 209 3.11 -13.83 -0.97
C LYS A 209 4.48 -13.49 -1.55
N LEU A 210 5.22 -12.60 -0.89
CA LEU A 210 6.59 -12.25 -1.25
C LEU A 210 7.50 -13.48 -1.12
N GLY A 211 7.35 -14.27 -0.06
CA GLY A 211 8.05 -15.54 0.12
C GLY A 211 7.75 -16.55 -0.98
N GLU A 212 6.48 -16.75 -1.33
CA GLU A 212 6.08 -17.58 -2.47
C GLU A 212 6.72 -17.10 -3.77
N ILE A 213 6.77 -15.79 -4.00
CA ILE A 213 7.38 -15.17 -5.18
C ILE A 213 8.90 -15.40 -5.18
N LYS A 214 9.59 -15.21 -4.05
CA LYS A 214 11.04 -15.44 -3.90
C LYS A 214 11.39 -16.91 -4.14
N ASP A 215 10.66 -17.83 -3.51
CA ASP A 215 10.85 -19.28 -3.72
C ASP A 215 10.70 -19.64 -5.20
N LYS A 216 9.69 -19.07 -5.88
CA LYS A 216 9.46 -19.28 -7.32
C LYS A 216 10.60 -18.71 -8.17
N ALA A 217 11.23 -17.61 -7.76
CA ALA A 217 12.37 -16.99 -8.45
C ALA A 217 13.64 -17.81 -8.30
N GLU A 218 13.96 -18.24 -7.07
CA GLU A 218 15.12 -19.11 -6.79
C GLU A 218 15.01 -20.44 -7.53
N LYS A 219 13.82 -21.06 -7.51
CA LYS A 219 13.57 -22.31 -8.26
C LYS A 219 13.60 -22.09 -9.78
N GLY A 220 13.25 -20.90 -10.26
CA GLY A 220 13.41 -20.51 -11.66
C GLY A 220 14.87 -20.36 -12.10
N ASN A 221 15.76 -19.87 -11.23
CA ASN A 221 17.20 -19.86 -11.54
C ASN A 221 17.77 -21.27 -11.73
N ASN A 222 17.26 -22.26 -11.01
CA ASN A 222 17.63 -23.67 -11.22
C ASN A 222 17.19 -24.19 -12.61
N TYR A 223 16.15 -23.62 -13.22
CA TYR A 223 15.72 -23.96 -14.58
C TYR A 223 16.74 -23.50 -15.62
N ASP A 224 17.14 -22.23 -15.58
CA ASP A 224 18.14 -21.68 -16.51
C ASP A 224 19.47 -22.42 -16.38
N ASP A 225 19.90 -22.71 -15.14
CA ASP A 225 21.08 -23.53 -14.83
C ASP A 225 21.00 -24.96 -15.40
N LEU A 226 19.81 -25.59 -15.33
CA LEU A 226 19.58 -26.94 -15.83
C LEU A 226 19.64 -26.96 -17.36
N VAL A 227 19.01 -25.99 -18.02
CA VAL A 227 19.00 -25.85 -19.49
C VAL A 227 20.39 -25.50 -20.02
N GLU A 228 21.12 -24.60 -19.36
CA GLU A 228 22.49 -24.24 -19.73
C GLU A 228 23.45 -25.44 -19.60
N LYS A 229 23.32 -26.22 -18.52
CA LYS A 229 24.17 -27.41 -18.29
C LYS A 229 23.74 -28.62 -19.12
N ASN A 230 22.53 -28.63 -19.69
CA ASN A 230 21.99 -29.73 -20.47
C ASN A 230 21.24 -29.21 -21.71
N PRO A 231 21.95 -28.59 -22.68
CA PRO A 231 21.33 -27.93 -23.82
C PRO A 231 20.51 -28.87 -24.72
N ASP A 232 20.86 -30.16 -24.73
CA ASP A 232 20.19 -31.20 -25.53
C ASP A 232 18.76 -31.55 -25.04
N LEU A 233 18.37 -31.03 -23.86
CA LEU A 233 17.01 -31.12 -23.34
C LEU A 233 16.04 -30.24 -24.11
N ILE A 234 16.52 -29.20 -24.81
CA ILE A 234 15.68 -28.31 -25.60
C ILE A 234 15.67 -28.78 -27.06
N VAL A 235 14.51 -29.22 -27.53
CA VAL A 235 14.26 -29.60 -28.92
C VAL A 235 13.15 -28.71 -29.47
N ASP A 236 13.41 -27.98 -30.56
CA ASP A 236 12.48 -27.05 -31.19
C ASP A 236 11.85 -26.03 -30.23
N GLY A 237 12.66 -25.53 -29.26
CA GLY A 237 12.22 -24.57 -28.26
C GLY A 237 11.29 -25.15 -27.18
N LYS A 238 11.20 -26.48 -27.08
CA LYS A 238 10.43 -27.21 -26.07
C LYS A 238 11.35 -28.17 -25.31
N ILE A 239 11.00 -28.49 -24.06
CA ILE A 239 11.74 -29.50 -23.32
C ILE A 239 11.31 -30.89 -23.78
N ASP A 240 12.28 -31.74 -24.09
CA ASP A 240 12.05 -33.15 -24.40
C ASP A 240 11.89 -33.96 -23.11
N GLN A 241 10.63 -34.23 -22.76
CA GLN A 241 10.25 -34.95 -21.54
C GLN A 241 10.89 -36.35 -21.43
N SER A 242 11.24 -36.99 -22.56
CA SER A 242 11.86 -38.31 -22.54
C SER A 242 13.31 -38.26 -22.05
N LYS A 243 14.09 -37.29 -22.52
CA LYS A 243 15.48 -37.05 -22.07
C LYS A 243 15.56 -36.48 -20.65
N LEU A 244 14.49 -35.82 -20.24
CA LEU A 244 14.34 -35.22 -18.92
C LEU A 244 14.12 -36.28 -17.82
N ASN A 245 13.33 -37.32 -18.12
CA ASN A 245 13.12 -38.45 -17.22
C ASN A 245 14.43 -39.24 -16.98
N ASP A 246 15.31 -39.33 -17.99
CA ASP A 246 16.62 -39.98 -17.88
C ASP A 246 17.62 -39.24 -16.95
N LEU A 247 17.39 -37.95 -16.66
CA LEU A 247 18.19 -37.15 -15.73
C LEU A 247 17.70 -37.26 -14.27
N ASN A 248 16.42 -37.55 -14.05
CA ASN A 248 15.85 -37.68 -12.70
C ASN A 248 16.45 -38.90 -11.96
N ASP A 249 16.78 -39.95 -12.70
CA ASP A 249 17.49 -41.13 -12.19
C ASP A 249 18.96 -40.84 -11.79
N LYS A 250 19.46 -39.64 -12.11
CA LYS A 250 20.83 -39.17 -11.80
C LYS A 250 20.88 -38.05 -10.76
N GLY A 251 19.75 -37.51 -10.25
CA GLY A 251 19.74 -36.60 -9.10
C GLY A 251 18.50 -35.71 -8.92
N LYS A 252 18.19 -35.37 -7.65
CA LYS A 252 17.03 -34.61 -7.11
C LYS A 252 16.64 -33.26 -7.75
N LYS A 253 17.45 -32.68 -8.64
CA LYS A 253 17.25 -31.30 -9.14
C LYS A 253 16.04 -31.13 -10.09
N PHE A 254 15.60 -32.21 -10.74
CA PHE A 254 14.48 -32.15 -11.69
C PHE A 254 13.10 -32.20 -11.01
N ASP A 255 12.94 -33.01 -9.95
CA ASP A 255 11.72 -33.01 -9.14
C ASP A 255 11.43 -31.62 -8.54
N ASP A 256 12.47 -30.92 -8.07
CA ASP A 256 12.35 -29.54 -7.58
C ASP A 256 11.83 -28.59 -8.67
N LEU A 257 12.31 -28.73 -9.90
CA LEU A 257 11.87 -27.93 -11.05
C LEU A 257 10.42 -28.23 -11.45
N LYS A 258 10.06 -29.50 -11.57
CA LYS A 258 8.70 -29.93 -11.94
C LYS A 258 7.67 -29.44 -10.92
N ASN A 259 7.96 -29.62 -9.63
CA ASN A 259 7.13 -29.11 -8.54
C ASN A 259 6.97 -27.57 -8.60
N THR A 260 8.00 -26.86 -9.09
CA THR A 260 7.96 -25.41 -9.27
C THR A 260 7.03 -25.01 -10.41
N MET A 261 7.16 -25.65 -11.58
CA MET A 261 6.36 -25.37 -12.78
C MET A 261 4.87 -25.65 -12.52
N ASP A 262 4.58 -26.74 -11.82
CA ASP A 262 3.24 -27.10 -11.36
C ASP A 262 2.68 -26.04 -10.38
N ALA A 263 3.50 -25.54 -9.44
CA ALA A 263 3.10 -24.52 -8.45
C ALA A 263 2.88 -23.10 -9.03
N ILE A 264 3.38 -22.81 -10.24
CA ILE A 264 3.22 -21.52 -10.91
C ILE A 264 2.31 -21.58 -12.14
N GLY A 265 1.69 -22.74 -12.40
CA GLY A 265 0.77 -22.94 -13.52
C GLY A 265 1.43 -22.71 -14.88
N ILE A 266 2.72 -23.03 -15.00
CA ILE A 266 3.45 -22.96 -16.27
C ILE A 266 3.45 -24.36 -16.87
N ASP A 267 3.12 -24.45 -18.16
CA ASP A 267 3.24 -25.70 -18.91
C ASP A 267 4.73 -26.10 -19.00
N PRO A 268 5.14 -27.25 -18.45
CA PRO A 268 6.51 -27.72 -18.51
C PRO A 268 7.04 -27.92 -19.95
N ASN A 269 6.14 -27.99 -20.93
CA ASN A 269 6.48 -28.15 -22.34
C ASN A 269 6.71 -26.81 -23.07
N ASN A 270 6.53 -25.67 -22.41
CA ASN A 270 6.70 -24.34 -23.00
C ASN A 270 7.89 -23.58 -22.39
N ALA A 271 9.09 -23.94 -22.86
CA ALA A 271 10.35 -23.41 -22.34
C ALA A 271 10.48 -21.89 -22.48
N ALA A 272 9.89 -21.32 -23.53
CA ALA A 272 9.89 -19.88 -23.77
C ALA A 272 9.01 -19.12 -22.77
N GLU A 273 7.83 -19.66 -22.43
CA GLU A 273 6.95 -19.08 -21.42
C GLU A 273 7.54 -19.19 -20.01
N ALA A 274 8.16 -20.33 -19.69
CA ALA A 274 8.88 -20.53 -18.43
C ALA A 274 10.01 -19.51 -18.26
N LYS A 275 10.88 -19.37 -19.27
CA LYS A 275 12.02 -18.44 -19.26
C LYS A 275 11.58 -16.98 -19.19
N GLN A 276 10.51 -16.60 -19.90
CA GLN A 276 9.99 -15.23 -19.88
C GLN A 276 9.36 -14.87 -18.52
N LYS A 277 8.65 -15.80 -17.88
CA LYS A 277 8.06 -15.59 -16.54
C LYS A 277 9.14 -15.59 -15.44
N MET A 278 10.19 -16.41 -15.56
CA MET A 278 11.32 -16.44 -14.62
C MET A 278 12.20 -15.18 -14.72
N ALA A 279 12.50 -14.69 -15.93
CA ALA A 279 13.23 -13.45 -16.13
C ALA A 279 12.48 -12.21 -15.57
N LYS A 280 11.14 -12.22 -15.58
CA LYS A 280 10.32 -11.20 -14.93
C LYS A 280 10.42 -11.27 -13.40
N LEU A 281 10.51 -12.47 -12.84
CA LEU A 281 10.59 -12.73 -11.40
C LEU A 281 11.95 -12.33 -10.81
N ASN A 282 13.06 -12.56 -11.53
CA ASN A 282 14.40 -12.12 -11.11
C ASN A 282 14.58 -10.60 -11.17
N ASN A 283 14.03 -9.93 -12.18
CA ASN A 283 14.04 -8.47 -12.26
C ASN A 283 13.21 -7.82 -11.14
N LEU A 284 12.20 -8.53 -10.65
CA LEU A 284 11.29 -8.10 -9.60
C LEU A 284 12.00 -7.85 -8.26
N GLU A 285 13.02 -8.66 -7.93
CA GLU A 285 13.74 -8.54 -6.65
C GLU A 285 14.68 -7.33 -6.64
N LEU A 286 15.25 -7.00 -7.80
CA LEU A 286 15.98 -5.75 -8.03
C LEU A 286 15.01 -4.55 -7.99
N ARG A 287 13.84 -4.69 -8.63
CA ARG A 287 12.82 -3.65 -8.72
C ARG A 287 12.17 -3.33 -7.36
N ILE A 288 11.90 -4.33 -6.54
CA ILE A 288 11.38 -4.14 -5.17
C ILE A 288 12.41 -3.39 -4.29
N LYS A 289 13.71 -3.64 -4.49
CA LYS A 289 14.80 -2.89 -3.84
C LYS A 289 14.94 -1.45 -4.36
N GLU A 290 14.72 -1.22 -5.66
CA GLU A 290 14.74 0.11 -6.31
C GLU A 290 13.55 1.00 -5.93
N LEU A 291 12.36 0.42 -5.72
CA LEU A 291 11.10 1.17 -5.56
C LEU A 291 10.76 1.54 -4.11
N TYR A 292 11.37 0.89 -3.10
CA TYR A 292 11.06 1.10 -1.68
C TYR A 292 12.24 1.59 -0.82
N GLY A 293 13.45 1.71 -1.38
CA GLY A 293 14.65 2.08 -0.62
C GLY A 293 15.02 1.08 0.49
N GLU A 294 16.14 1.30 1.18
CA GLU A 294 16.77 0.36 2.11
C GLU A 294 16.06 0.17 3.48
N ASN A 295 14.74 0.31 3.56
CA ASN A 295 14.00 0.08 4.81
C ASN A 295 13.06 -1.12 4.70
N TYR A 296 13.63 -2.31 4.52
CA TYR A 296 12.94 -3.53 4.98
C TYR A 296 13.39 -3.98 6.37
N GLU A 297 14.58 -3.57 6.85
CA GLU A 297 14.85 -3.59 8.30
C GLU A 297 15.51 -2.32 8.86
N GLU A 298 16.50 -1.67 8.25
CA GLU A 298 17.01 -0.36 8.70
C GLU A 298 18.02 0.18 7.66
N ARG A 299 17.74 1.33 7.03
CA ARG A 299 18.56 1.98 5.97
C ARG A 299 20.06 1.98 6.29
N LEU A 300 20.93 1.61 5.34
CA LEU A 300 22.37 1.97 5.35
C LEU A 300 23.08 1.64 4.02
N ASP A 301 23.45 2.72 3.32
CA ASP A 301 24.52 2.89 2.31
C ASP A 301 24.36 2.31 0.89
N ILE A 302 23.96 3.16 -0.07
CA ILE A 302 24.81 3.72 -1.18
C ILE A 302 23.91 4.53 -2.14
N GLN A 303 23.70 5.81 -1.85
CA GLN A 303 22.84 6.70 -2.67
C GLN A 303 23.62 7.58 -3.67
N TYR A 304 24.93 7.39 -3.84
CA TYR A 304 25.75 8.30 -4.67
C TYR A 304 26.21 7.73 -6.01
N GLN A 305 26.18 6.41 -6.24
CA GLN A 305 26.72 5.84 -7.50
C GLN A 305 25.72 5.46 -8.60
N ALA A 306 24.43 5.36 -8.29
CA ALA A 306 23.42 5.08 -9.32
C ALA A 306 23.17 6.25 -10.29
N ASN A 307 23.44 7.49 -9.87
CA ASN A 307 23.27 8.67 -10.73
C ASN A 307 24.33 8.79 -11.84
N ILE A 308 25.43 8.03 -11.77
CA ILE A 308 26.43 7.98 -12.84
C ILE A 308 26.06 6.95 -13.92
N GLU A 309 25.41 5.83 -13.56
CA GLU A 309 25.05 4.77 -14.53
C GLU A 309 23.75 5.05 -15.31
N ILE A 310 22.84 5.88 -14.78
CA ILE A 310 21.61 6.31 -15.50
C ILE A 310 21.94 7.06 -16.80
N ASN A 311 23.09 7.73 -16.89
CA ASN A 311 23.55 8.38 -18.12
C ASN A 311 24.32 7.44 -19.06
N THR A 312 24.64 6.22 -18.64
CA THR A 312 25.35 5.24 -19.47
C THR A 312 24.38 4.26 -20.15
N ILE A 313 23.22 3.98 -19.54
CA ILE A 313 22.21 3.06 -20.09
C ILE A 313 21.26 3.74 -21.10
N LYS A 314 21.43 5.05 -21.35
CA LYS A 314 20.72 5.77 -22.43
C LYS A 314 21.47 5.85 -23.76
N ASN A 315 22.60 5.15 -23.93
CA ASN A 315 23.24 4.91 -25.24
C ASN A 315 23.68 3.45 -25.37
#